data_AF-A0A942EZC6-F1
#
_entry.id   AF-A0A942EZC6-F1
#
_cell.length_a   1.000
_cell.length_b   1.000
_cell.length_c   1.000
_cell.angle_alpha   90.00
_cell.angle_beta   90.00
_cell.angle_gamma   90.00
#
_symmetry.space_group_name_H-M   'P 1'
#
loop_
_entity.id
_entity.type
_entity.pdbx_description
1 polymer ?
#
loop_
_entity_poly.entity_id
_entity_poly.type
_entity_poly.pdbx_seq_one_letter_code
_entity_poly.pdbx_strand_id
1 'polypeptide(L)'
;MNPLHRSATSPLQGEHTSGPAEPVLPRVLYQRVQTLVDFYRHVQTERMVGIPLLNPALSVEAVGFAWAGGAEEGAEPVAEGVLITPWFMSLLRLPAANLPHENRVTRSFVREFGSERFDFIGAHDPAVGYHETCALFSPMNGFNSQDLARETALASLALTRAAPPEPITPLPEPSALPARRAFLLGRRGALAP
;
A
#
# COMPACT_ATOMS: atom_id res chain seq x y z
N MET A 1 -76.40 4.98 18.74
CA MET A 1 -75.77 4.79 20.06
C MET A 1 -74.28 4.50 19.83
N ASN A 2 -73.40 5.42 20.21
CA ASN A 2 -71.93 5.26 20.25
C ASN A 2 -71.55 4.90 21.72
N PRO A 3 -70.42 4.24 22.08
CA PRO A 3 -69.07 4.79 21.87
C PRO A 3 -67.87 3.80 21.70
N LEU A 4 -66.84 4.30 20.99
CA LEU A 4 -65.39 4.29 21.28
C LEU A 4 -64.70 3.05 21.91
N HIS A 5 -63.69 2.51 21.21
CA HIS A 5 -62.36 2.36 21.81
C HIS A 5 -61.21 2.50 20.79
N ARG A 6 -60.19 3.26 21.22
CA ARG A 6 -58.92 3.61 20.58
C ARG A 6 -58.06 2.39 20.23
N SER A 7 -57.22 2.50 19.19
CA SER A 7 -55.77 2.75 19.37
C SER A 7 -55.06 2.95 18.03
N ALA A 8 -54.39 4.08 17.92
CA ALA A 8 -53.34 4.33 16.94
C ALA A 8 -52.02 3.70 17.42
N THR A 9 -51.03 3.68 16.52
CA THR A 9 -49.56 3.74 16.70
C THR A 9 -48.77 2.50 16.22
N SER A 10 -48.01 2.74 15.14
CA SER A 10 -46.92 1.98 14.49
C SER A 10 -45.82 1.42 15.44
N PRO A 11 -44.98 0.46 15.01
CA PRO A 11 -43.76 0.73 14.20
C PRO A 11 -43.63 -0.20 12.97
N LEU A 12 -43.05 0.20 11.83
CA LEU A 12 -41.62 0.44 11.54
C LEU A 12 -40.69 -0.73 11.90
N GLN A 13 -39.58 -0.81 11.16
CA GLN A 13 -38.59 -1.89 11.04
C GLN A 13 -39.04 -3.05 10.15
N GLY A 14 -38.47 -3.29 8.98
CA GLY A 14 -37.27 -2.74 8.37
C GLY A 14 -36.85 -3.74 7.32
N GLU A 15 -37.33 -3.55 6.09
CA GLU A 15 -36.76 -4.28 4.97
C GLU A 15 -35.36 -3.72 4.75
N HIS A 16 -34.38 -4.34 5.41
CA HIS A 16 -33.01 -4.29 4.95
C HIS A 16 -32.98 -5.06 3.62
N THR A 17 -33.37 -4.39 2.54
CA THR A 17 -32.94 -4.76 1.21
C THR A 17 -31.44 -4.49 1.14
N SER A 18 -30.65 -5.41 1.71
CA SER A 18 -29.23 -5.51 1.44
C SER A 18 -29.07 -5.99 0.00
N GLY A 19 -29.16 -5.05 -0.94
CA GLY A 19 -28.78 -5.24 -2.34
C GLY A 19 -27.26 -5.23 -2.53
N PRO A 20 -26.74 -5.70 -3.68
CA PRO A 20 -25.39 -6.22 -3.85
C PRO A 20 -24.35 -5.11 -3.96
N ALA A 21 -23.71 -4.73 -2.86
CA ALA A 21 -22.55 -3.83 -2.87
C ALA A 21 -21.23 -4.56 -3.23
N GLU A 22 -21.17 -5.89 -3.04
CA GLU A 22 -19.95 -6.70 -3.23
C GLU A 22 -19.39 -6.80 -4.67
N PRO A 23 -20.16 -6.77 -5.79
CA PRO A 23 -19.59 -6.90 -7.13
C PRO A 23 -19.07 -5.58 -7.73
N VAL A 24 -19.33 -4.43 -7.08
CA VAL A 24 -19.01 -3.11 -7.64
C VAL A 24 -17.52 -2.78 -7.50
N LEU A 25 -16.92 -3.04 -6.34
CA LEU A 25 -15.53 -2.69 -6.06
C LEU A 25 -14.51 -3.46 -6.94
N PRO A 26 -14.66 -4.78 -7.20
CA PRO A 26 -13.77 -5.48 -8.13
C PRO A 26 -13.88 -4.94 -9.56
N ARG A 27 -15.09 -4.56 -9.99
CA ARG A 27 -15.32 -4.00 -11.33
C ARG A 27 -14.66 -2.63 -11.48
N VAL A 28 -14.82 -1.75 -10.50
CA VAL A 28 -14.18 -0.43 -10.49
C VAL A 28 -12.66 -0.59 -10.52
N LEU A 29 -12.10 -1.48 -9.70
CA LEU A 29 -10.66 -1.75 -9.70
C LEU A 29 -10.18 -2.18 -11.09
N TYR A 30 -10.84 -3.17 -11.67
CA TYR A 30 -10.51 -3.67 -13.01
C TYR A 30 -10.55 -2.56 -14.06
N GLN A 31 -11.60 -1.73 -14.08
CA GLN A 31 -11.74 -0.61 -15.01
C GLN A 31 -10.62 0.42 -14.84
N ARG A 32 -10.30 0.81 -13.60
CA ARG A 32 -9.25 1.78 -13.31
C ARG A 32 -7.87 1.27 -13.73
N VAL A 33 -7.57 0.01 -13.44
CA VAL A 33 -6.32 -0.64 -13.85
C VAL A 33 -6.24 -0.77 -15.37
N GLN A 34 -7.34 -1.10 -16.05
CA GLN A 34 -7.37 -1.20 -17.51
C GLN A 34 -7.08 0.17 -18.16
N THR A 35 -7.73 1.24 -17.69
CA THR A 35 -7.46 2.61 -18.17
C THR A 35 -5.99 3.01 -17.98
N LEU A 36 -5.40 2.66 -16.84
CA LEU A 36 -3.98 2.89 -16.57
C LEU A 36 -3.09 2.15 -17.59
N VAL A 37 -3.32 0.85 -17.80
CA VAL A 37 -2.53 0.04 -18.73
C VAL A 37 -2.66 0.57 -20.16
N ASP A 38 -3.87 0.91 -20.59
CA ASP A 38 -4.10 1.42 -21.95
C ASP A 38 -3.43 2.78 -22.17
N PHE A 39 -3.44 3.66 -21.17
CA PHE A 39 -2.69 4.91 -21.20
C PHE A 39 -1.18 4.66 -21.40
N TYR A 40 -0.56 3.78 -20.62
CA TYR A 40 0.87 3.52 -20.75
C TYR A 40 1.24 2.78 -22.04
N ARG A 41 0.35 1.93 -22.57
CA ARG A 41 0.51 1.35 -23.93
C ARG A 41 0.48 2.42 -25.00
N HIS A 42 -0.41 3.39 -24.88
CA HIS A 42 -0.47 4.52 -25.78
C HIS A 42 0.80 5.39 -25.72
N VAL A 43 1.29 5.67 -24.50
CA VAL A 43 2.59 6.36 -24.30
C VAL A 43 3.74 5.60 -24.97
N GLN A 44 3.76 4.27 -24.87
CA GLN A 44 4.75 3.43 -25.54
C GLN A 44 4.74 3.65 -27.07
N THR A 45 3.55 3.68 -27.68
CA THR A 45 3.39 3.79 -29.13
C THR A 45 3.53 5.20 -29.69
N GLU A 46 3.32 6.24 -28.89
CA GLU A 46 3.38 7.63 -29.38
C GLU A 46 4.65 8.35 -28.99
N ARG A 47 5.05 8.23 -27.71
CA ARG A 47 6.10 9.08 -27.12
C ARG A 47 7.43 8.36 -27.02
N MET A 48 7.41 7.04 -26.95
CA MET A 48 8.62 6.24 -26.73
C MET A 48 9.16 5.56 -28.00
N VAL A 49 8.48 5.72 -29.14
CA VAL A 49 8.93 5.15 -30.42
C VAL A 49 10.31 5.71 -30.81
N GLY A 50 11.24 4.83 -31.15
CA GLY A 50 12.60 5.19 -31.56
C GLY A 50 13.57 5.48 -30.42
N ILE A 51 13.13 5.42 -29.15
CA ILE A 51 14.03 5.58 -28.00
C ILE A 51 14.72 4.22 -27.71
N PRO A 52 16.06 4.13 -27.76
CA PRO A 52 16.80 2.89 -27.51
C PRO A 52 16.72 2.38 -26.06
N LEU A 53 15.94 3.04 -25.21
CA LEU A 53 15.68 2.68 -23.81
C LEU A 53 14.61 1.59 -23.67
N LEU A 54 13.78 1.37 -24.70
CA LEU A 54 12.70 0.40 -24.63
C LEU A 54 13.25 -1.02 -24.64
N ASN A 55 12.92 -1.80 -23.61
CA ASN A 55 13.19 -3.22 -23.57
C ASN A 55 12.12 -4.00 -24.35
N PRO A 56 12.43 -4.58 -25.52
CA PRO A 56 11.44 -5.26 -26.36
C PRO A 56 10.94 -6.59 -25.77
N ALA A 57 11.62 -7.15 -24.77
CA ALA A 57 11.19 -8.36 -24.07
C ALA A 57 10.04 -8.10 -23.08
N LEU A 58 9.70 -6.83 -22.84
CA LEU A 58 8.70 -6.42 -21.88
C LEU A 58 7.49 -5.77 -22.54
N SER A 59 6.38 -5.81 -21.82
CA SER A 59 5.13 -5.14 -22.18
C SER A 59 4.56 -4.41 -20.97
N VAL A 60 3.66 -3.46 -21.22
CA VAL A 60 2.95 -2.76 -20.15
C VAL A 60 2.01 -3.74 -19.43
N GLU A 61 2.23 -3.93 -18.13
CA GLU A 61 1.48 -4.83 -17.27
C GLU A 61 1.28 -4.24 -15.88
N ALA A 62 0.06 -4.35 -15.35
CA ALA A 62 -0.28 -3.99 -13.99
C ALA A 62 -0.35 -5.26 -13.11
N VAL A 63 0.46 -5.30 -12.04
CA VAL A 63 0.66 -6.48 -11.20
C VAL A 63 0.17 -6.22 -9.78
N GLY A 64 -0.65 -7.13 -9.25
CA GLY A 64 -1.00 -7.19 -7.83
C GLY A 64 -1.80 -6.01 -7.29
N PHE A 65 -2.56 -5.32 -8.16
CA PHE A 65 -3.44 -4.24 -7.75
C PHE A 65 -4.55 -4.71 -6.83
N ALA A 66 -4.67 -4.06 -5.68
CA ALA A 66 -5.72 -4.29 -4.69
C ALA A 66 -6.08 -2.97 -4.00
N TRP A 67 -7.30 -2.84 -3.50
CA TRP A 67 -7.67 -1.70 -2.66
C TRP A 67 -6.84 -1.70 -1.38
N ALA A 68 -6.22 -0.57 -1.06
CA ALA A 68 -5.50 -0.39 0.19
C ALA A 68 -6.46 -0.53 1.38
N GLY A 69 -6.03 -1.25 2.42
CA GLY A 69 -6.76 -1.31 3.69
C GLY A 69 -6.62 0.01 4.45
N GLY A 70 -7.69 0.44 5.14
CA GLY A 70 -7.61 1.60 6.02
C GLY A 70 -7.93 2.95 5.39
N ALA A 71 -8.84 3.00 4.41
CA ALA A 71 -9.44 4.28 4.04
C ALA A 71 -10.05 4.94 5.29
N GLU A 72 -9.58 6.13 5.66
CA GLU A 72 -10.24 6.94 6.69
C GLU A 72 -11.72 7.12 6.32
N GLU A 73 -12.62 7.18 7.30
CA GLU A 73 -14.05 7.40 7.02
C GLU A 73 -14.23 8.67 6.17
N GLY A 74 -14.68 8.49 4.92
CA GLY A 74 -14.86 9.57 3.94
C GLY A 74 -13.73 9.76 2.93
N ALA A 75 -12.64 9.00 3.01
CA ALA A 75 -11.60 8.98 2.00
C ALA A 75 -11.96 8.08 0.81
N GLU A 76 -11.67 8.55 -0.41
CA GLU A 76 -11.83 7.76 -1.63
C GLU A 76 -10.91 6.53 -1.60
N PRO A 77 -11.40 5.32 -1.95
CA PRO A 77 -10.57 4.13 -1.95
C PRO A 77 -9.41 4.26 -2.95
N VAL A 78 -8.23 3.81 -2.55
CA VAL A 78 -7.01 3.89 -3.36
C VAL A 78 -6.55 2.47 -3.66
N ALA A 79 -6.35 2.16 -4.94
CA ALA A 79 -5.78 0.90 -5.38
C ALA A 79 -4.26 1.00 -5.39
N GLU A 80 -3.59 -0.03 -4.90
CA GLU A 80 -2.14 -0.10 -4.80
C GLU A 80 -1.62 -1.33 -5.54
N GLY A 81 -0.56 -1.16 -6.32
CA GLY A 81 0.05 -2.24 -7.11
C GLY A 81 1.38 -1.83 -7.73
N VAL A 82 1.89 -2.66 -8.63
CA VAL A 82 3.10 -2.37 -9.42
C VAL A 82 2.73 -2.21 -10.89
N LEU A 83 3.27 -1.18 -11.53
CA LEU A 83 3.21 -1.02 -12.98
C LEU A 83 4.56 -1.40 -13.58
N ILE A 84 4.54 -2.34 -14.51
CA ILE A 84 5.68 -2.70 -15.37
C ILE A 84 5.48 -2.01 -16.71
N THR A 85 6.52 -1.36 -17.21
CA THR A 85 6.61 -0.87 -18.58
C THR A 85 7.94 -1.31 -19.19
N PRO A 86 8.11 -1.23 -20.51
CA PRO A 86 9.39 -1.49 -21.15
C PRO A 86 10.53 -0.54 -20.76
N TRP A 87 10.29 0.55 -20.03
CA TRP A 87 11.30 1.54 -19.66
C TRP A 87 11.43 1.81 -18.15
N PHE A 88 10.41 1.52 -17.34
CA PHE A 88 10.47 1.53 -15.87
C PHE A 88 9.56 0.48 -15.23
N MET A 89 9.82 0.19 -13.95
CA MET A 89 8.90 -0.48 -13.02
C MET A 89 8.66 0.43 -11.80
N SER A 90 7.41 0.61 -11.35
CA SER A 90 7.07 1.48 -10.21
C SER A 90 5.96 0.91 -9.32
N LEU A 91 6.02 1.22 -8.03
CA LEU A 91 4.85 1.17 -7.15
C LEU A 91 3.89 2.28 -7.56
N LEU A 92 2.59 2.00 -7.50
CA LEU A 92 1.56 2.93 -7.94
C LEU A 92 0.39 2.96 -6.96
N ARG A 93 -0.07 4.17 -6.65
CA ARG A 93 -1.30 4.46 -5.90
C ARG A 93 -2.31 5.13 -6.82
N LEU A 94 -3.46 4.48 -7.02
CA LEU A 94 -4.48 4.84 -8.00
C LEU A 94 -5.84 5.04 -7.30
N PRO A 95 -6.28 6.29 -7.10
CA PRO A 95 -7.62 6.57 -6.59
C PRO A 95 -8.72 5.94 -7.45
N ALA A 96 -9.79 5.47 -6.81
CA ALA A 96 -10.95 4.89 -7.47
C ALA A 96 -11.67 5.91 -8.37
N ALA A 97 -11.75 7.15 -7.91
CA ALA A 97 -12.23 8.27 -8.70
C ALA A 97 -11.13 8.80 -9.65
N ASN A 98 -11.54 9.30 -10.81
CA ASN A 98 -10.67 10.13 -11.65
C ASN A 98 -10.58 11.52 -11.01
N LEU A 99 -9.55 11.72 -10.18
CA LEU A 99 -9.35 12.97 -9.47
C LEU A 99 -8.57 13.99 -10.31
N PRO A 100 -8.89 15.29 -10.20
CA PRO A 100 -8.12 16.34 -10.86
C PRO A 100 -6.71 16.49 -10.27
N HIS A 101 -5.81 17.06 -11.07
CA HIS A 101 -4.41 17.32 -10.69
C HIS A 101 -4.26 18.12 -9.38
N GLU A 102 -5.04 19.19 -9.19
CA GLU A 102 -5.02 20.07 -8.00
C GLU A 102 -3.62 20.57 -7.57
N ASN A 103 -2.73 20.88 -8.51
CA ASN A 103 -1.35 21.33 -8.24
C ASN A 103 -0.48 20.32 -7.47
N ARG A 104 -0.85 19.03 -7.47
CA ARG A 104 -0.13 17.93 -6.78
C ARG A 104 0.88 17.15 -7.63
N VAL A 105 0.85 17.29 -8.96
CA VAL A 105 1.83 16.72 -9.90
C VAL A 105 3.22 17.29 -9.66
N THR A 106 4.25 16.46 -9.87
CA THR A 106 5.67 16.76 -9.67
C THR A 106 6.05 17.05 -8.22
N ARG A 107 5.10 17.00 -7.28
CA ARG A 107 5.36 17.05 -5.84
C ARG A 107 5.56 15.65 -5.31
N SER A 108 6.53 15.51 -4.40
CA SER A 108 6.73 14.29 -3.61
C SER A 108 5.88 14.33 -2.35
N PHE A 109 5.28 13.20 -2.00
CA PHE A 109 4.54 13.00 -0.77
C PHE A 109 4.92 11.67 -0.14
N VAL A 110 5.17 11.68 1.17
CA VAL A 110 5.35 10.44 1.92
C VAL A 110 3.98 9.76 2.05
N ARG A 111 3.88 8.52 1.59
CA ARG A 111 2.68 7.68 1.69
C ARG A 111 3.02 6.35 2.31
N GLU A 112 2.06 5.82 3.05
CA GLU A 112 2.04 4.42 3.44
C GLU A 112 1.64 3.58 2.23
N PHE A 113 2.36 2.48 2.03
CA PHE A 113 2.10 1.46 1.02
C PHE A 113 2.36 0.12 1.69
N GLY A 114 1.28 -0.61 2.00
CA GLY A 114 1.37 -1.75 2.91
C GLY A 114 1.86 -1.33 4.30
N SER A 115 2.92 -1.97 4.79
CA SER A 115 3.54 -1.69 6.10
C SER A 115 4.65 -0.63 6.04
N GLU A 116 5.02 -0.19 4.84
CA GLU A 116 6.18 0.66 4.60
C GLU A 116 5.77 2.07 4.17
N ARG A 117 6.73 3.00 4.22
CA ARG A 117 6.55 4.40 3.78
C ARG A 117 7.50 4.74 2.64
N PHE A 118 6.95 5.34 1.58
CA PHE A 118 7.72 5.77 0.41
C PHE A 118 7.41 7.19 0.01
N ASP A 119 8.39 7.81 -0.65
CA ASP A 119 8.23 9.06 -1.38
C ASP A 119 7.58 8.80 -2.73
N PHE A 120 6.34 9.25 -2.86
CA PHE A 120 5.54 9.13 -4.07
C PHE A 120 5.46 10.46 -4.80
N ILE A 121 5.71 10.44 -6.10
CA ILE A 121 5.58 11.62 -6.95
C ILE A 121 4.20 11.61 -7.59
N GLY A 122 3.48 12.74 -7.45
CA GLY A 122 2.20 12.93 -8.11
C GLY A 122 2.36 13.02 -9.63
N ALA A 123 1.49 12.31 -10.35
CA ALA A 123 1.33 12.33 -11.79
C ALA A 123 -0.15 12.53 -12.13
N HIS A 124 -0.42 13.02 -13.34
CA HIS A 124 -1.77 13.23 -13.81
C HIS A 124 -1.82 13.08 -15.32
N ASP A 125 -2.78 12.32 -15.79
CA ASP A 125 -3.18 12.27 -17.19
C ASP A 125 -4.71 12.39 -17.27
N PRO A 126 -5.31 13.08 -18.26
CA PRO A 126 -6.76 13.21 -18.33
C PRO A 126 -7.52 11.87 -18.39
N ALA A 127 -6.96 10.82 -18.98
CA ALA A 127 -7.60 9.51 -19.05
C ALA A 127 -7.54 8.77 -17.70
N VAL A 128 -6.39 8.78 -17.04
CA VAL A 128 -6.15 8.06 -15.78
C VAL A 128 -6.63 8.87 -14.56
N GLY A 129 -6.55 10.19 -14.62
CA GLY A 129 -6.65 11.10 -13.49
C GLY A 129 -5.35 11.20 -12.68
N TYR A 130 -5.44 11.87 -11.55
CA TYR A 130 -4.34 11.94 -10.58
C TYR A 130 -4.01 10.55 -10.04
N HIS A 131 -2.72 10.23 -10.05
CA HIS A 131 -2.16 9.01 -9.50
C HIS A 131 -0.76 9.30 -8.97
N GLU A 132 -0.25 8.45 -8.10
CA GLU A 132 1.06 8.65 -7.49
C GLU A 132 1.97 7.47 -7.83
N THR A 133 3.24 7.73 -8.13
CA THR A 133 4.21 6.70 -8.49
C THR A 133 5.49 6.79 -7.65
N CYS A 134 6.05 5.63 -7.29
CA CYS A 134 7.37 5.51 -6.70
C CYS A 134 8.21 4.53 -7.55
N ALA A 135 9.26 5.02 -8.21
CA ALA A 135 10.05 4.21 -9.13
C ALA A 135 10.86 3.13 -8.37
N LEU A 136 10.79 1.89 -8.86
CA LEU A 136 11.57 0.77 -8.35
C LEU A 136 12.79 0.49 -9.23
N PHE A 137 12.56 0.39 -10.54
CA PHE A 137 13.61 0.09 -11.52
C PHE A 137 13.50 1.00 -12.74
N SER A 138 14.64 1.57 -13.13
CA SER A 138 14.85 2.26 -14.38
C SER A 138 16.37 2.38 -14.60
N PRO A 139 16.92 1.99 -15.76
CA PRO A 139 16.23 1.43 -16.93
C PRO A 139 15.86 -0.05 -16.76
N MET A 140 14.99 -0.57 -17.63
CA MET A 140 14.51 -1.96 -17.58
C MET A 140 15.38 -2.98 -18.35
N ASN A 141 16.56 -2.57 -18.85
CA ASN A 141 17.44 -3.41 -19.68
C ASN A 141 17.96 -4.68 -18.96
N GLY A 142 17.94 -4.71 -17.63
CA GLY A 142 18.35 -5.86 -16.84
C GLY A 142 17.35 -7.03 -16.82
N PHE A 143 16.12 -6.82 -17.31
CA PHE A 143 15.08 -7.84 -17.33
C PHE A 143 15.05 -8.55 -18.69
N ASN A 144 15.31 -9.85 -18.71
CA ASN A 144 15.37 -10.63 -19.96
C ASN A 144 14.01 -11.20 -20.42
N SER A 145 12.98 -11.11 -19.58
CA SER A 145 11.66 -11.68 -19.82
C SER A 145 10.60 -10.96 -18.98
N GLN A 146 9.36 -11.00 -19.46
CA GLN A 146 8.19 -10.51 -18.72
C GLN A 146 8.01 -11.27 -17.41
N ASP A 147 8.27 -12.59 -17.41
CA ASP A 147 8.10 -13.43 -16.22
C ASP A 147 9.04 -13.02 -15.10
N LEU A 148 10.32 -12.76 -15.39
CA LEU A 148 11.26 -12.24 -14.40
C LEU A 148 10.83 -10.87 -13.84
N ALA A 149 10.32 -9.99 -14.69
CA ALA A 149 9.81 -8.69 -14.26
C ALA A 149 8.58 -8.84 -13.36
N ARG A 150 7.66 -9.76 -13.69
CA ARG A 150 6.48 -10.07 -12.89
C ARG A 150 6.85 -10.69 -11.54
N GLU A 151 7.76 -11.65 -11.51
CA GLU A 151 8.26 -12.25 -10.26
C GLU A 151 8.88 -11.18 -9.35
N THR A 152 9.69 -10.29 -9.92
CA THR A 152 10.30 -9.17 -9.19
C THR A 152 9.23 -8.22 -8.65
N ALA A 153 8.25 -7.85 -9.46
CA ALA A 153 7.13 -7.01 -9.02
C ALA A 153 6.33 -7.64 -7.88
N LEU A 154 6.02 -8.94 -7.98
CA LEU A 154 5.34 -9.69 -6.92
C LEU A 154 6.17 -9.77 -5.64
N ALA A 155 7.49 -9.97 -5.75
CA ALA A 155 8.40 -9.96 -4.61
C ALA A 155 8.46 -8.59 -3.94
N SER A 156 8.51 -7.50 -4.70
CA SER A 156 8.44 -6.13 -4.15
C SER A 156 7.12 -5.88 -3.40
N LEU A 157 6.00 -6.34 -3.95
CA LEU A 157 4.70 -6.24 -3.27
C LEU A 157 4.67 -7.08 -1.99
N ALA A 158 5.25 -8.29 -2.00
CA ALA A 158 5.29 -9.15 -0.82
C ALA A 158 6.11 -8.52 0.31
N LEU A 159 7.25 -7.91 -0.01
CA LEU A 159 8.10 -7.22 0.97
C LEU A 159 7.41 -5.99 1.57
N THR A 160 6.76 -5.19 0.73
CA THR A 160 6.11 -3.94 1.17
C THR A 160 4.80 -4.15 1.92
N ARG A 161 4.12 -5.28 1.71
CA ARG A 161 2.85 -5.62 2.36
C ARG A 161 2.99 -6.59 3.54
N ALA A 162 4.20 -7.08 3.82
CA ALA A 162 4.41 -7.98 4.93
C ALA A 162 4.07 -7.28 6.25
N ALA A 163 3.30 -7.93 7.12
CA ALA A 163 3.10 -7.40 8.46
C ALA A 163 4.45 -7.29 9.17
N PRO A 164 4.74 -6.20 9.92
CA PRO A 164 5.92 -6.12 10.75
C PRO A 164 5.99 -7.37 11.64
N PRO A 165 7.14 -8.06 11.75
CA PRO A 165 7.25 -9.17 12.67
C PRO A 165 6.88 -8.65 14.06
N GLU A 166 5.98 -9.36 14.76
CA GLU A 166 5.69 -9.01 16.14
C GLU A 166 7.00 -8.92 16.91
N PRO A 167 7.19 -7.87 17.73
CA PRO A 167 8.42 -7.72 18.48
C PRO A 167 8.64 -9.01 19.27
N ILE A 168 9.73 -9.71 18.94
CA ILE A 168 10.17 -10.90 19.66
C ILE A 168 10.30 -10.43 21.10
N THR A 169 9.36 -10.83 21.95
CA THR A 169 9.46 -10.54 23.37
C THR A 169 10.71 -11.28 23.82
N PRO A 170 11.78 -10.59 24.26
CA PRO A 170 12.97 -11.30 24.70
C PRO A 170 12.52 -12.25 25.82
N LEU A 171 12.85 -13.53 25.68
CA LEU A 171 12.70 -14.50 26.76
C LEU A 171 13.31 -13.86 28.01
N PRO A 172 12.63 -13.87 29.17
CA PRO A 172 13.13 -13.20 30.36
C PRO A 172 14.53 -13.73 30.65
N GLU A 173 15.53 -12.84 30.61
CA GLU A 173 16.90 -13.19 30.98
C GLU A 173 16.87 -13.79 32.39
N PRO A 174 17.53 -14.93 32.63
CA PRO A 174 17.58 -15.51 33.96
C PRO A 174 18.22 -14.48 34.88
N SER A 175 17.46 -14.02 35.88
CA SER A 175 17.89 -13.00 36.83
C SER A 175 19.26 -13.37 37.37
N ALA A 176 20.24 -12.50 37.16
CA ALA A 176 21.55 -12.61 37.78
C ALA A 176 21.37 -12.83 39.29
N LEU A 177 21.81 -13.98 39.79
CA LEU A 177 21.84 -14.27 41.21
C LEU A 177 22.63 -13.16 41.91
N PRO A 178 22.10 -12.51 42.96
CA PRO A 178 22.84 -11.47 43.64
C PRO A 178 24.07 -12.06 44.33
N ALA A 179 25.26 -11.67 43.86
CA ALA A 179 26.52 -11.92 44.54
C ALA A 179 26.51 -11.20 45.89
N ARG A 180 26.13 -11.90 46.96
CA ARG A 180 26.18 -11.39 48.34
C ARG A 180 27.18 -12.20 49.17
N ARG A 181 28.43 -11.72 49.17
CA ARG A 181 29.25 -11.46 50.38
C ARG A 181 30.69 -11.11 49.98
N ALA A 182 30.88 -9.84 49.59
CA ALA A 182 32.15 -9.18 49.81
C ALA A 182 32.20 -8.74 51.29
N PHE A 183 33.07 -9.37 52.09
CA PHE A 183 33.40 -8.93 53.45
C PHE A 183 34.92 -8.91 53.59
N LEU A 184 35.56 -7.87 53.07
CA LEU A 184 36.95 -7.52 53.40
C LEU A 184 37.09 -5.99 53.32
N LEU A 185 37.26 -5.37 54.49
CA LEU A 185 37.77 -4.02 54.85
C LEU A 185 36.89 -3.50 56.02
N GLY A 186 37.34 -3.26 57.26
CA GLY A 186 38.65 -3.34 57.93
C GLY A 186 38.60 -2.52 59.24
N ARG A 187 39.50 -2.76 60.22
CA ARG A 187 40.10 -1.70 61.07
C ARG A 187 41.25 -2.21 61.96
N ARG A 188 42.19 -1.28 62.17
CA ARG A 188 43.51 -1.36 62.84
C ARG A 188 43.47 -1.61 64.35
N GLY A 189 44.57 -2.14 64.90
CA GLY A 189 44.96 -1.98 66.31
C GLY A 189 46.36 -2.56 66.58
N ALA A 190 47.31 -1.71 66.95
CA ALA A 190 48.67 -2.07 67.35
C ALA A 190 48.74 -2.42 68.86
N LEU A 191 49.65 -3.33 69.26
CA LEU A 191 50.59 -3.12 70.39
C LEU A 191 51.64 -4.26 70.45
N ALA A 192 52.89 -3.87 70.75
CA ALA A 192 54.04 -4.72 71.00
C ALA A 192 53.96 -5.46 72.36
N PRO A 193 54.96 -6.31 72.66
CA PRO A 193 56.02 -5.86 73.57
C PRO A 193 57.43 -5.88 72.97
#